data_AF-A0AAT9I477-F1
#
_entry.id   AF-A0AAT9I477-F1
#
_cell.length_a   1.000
_cell.length_b   1.000
_cell.length_c   1.000
_cell.angle_alpha   90.00
_cell.angle_beta   90.00
_cell.angle_gamma   90.00
#
_symmetry.space_group_name_H-M   'P 1'
#
loop_
_entity.id
_entity.type
_entity.pdbx_description
1 polymer ?
#
loop_
_entity_poly.entity_id
_entity_poly.type
_entity_poly.pdbx_seq_one_letter_code
_entity_poly.pdbx_strand_id
1 'polypeptide(L)'
;MNRFVFALIFFGVGIGSCTKPDVKPVITGKEGENLPIFNILLSDSTSFFNTAEFDAGKPIVLFYFSPGCPYCRMETRRIVNNISKFKDVQFCLVTNGDFEELRGFCKLFDLDKHKNIIMVPEKRSGI
;
A
#
# COMPACT_ATOMS: atom_id res chain seq x y z
N MET A 1 -8.65 50.83 23.22
CA MET A 1 -7.70 49.83 23.77
C MET A 1 -8.20 48.38 23.72
N ASN A 2 -9.49 48.11 23.40
CA ASN A 2 -10.05 46.75 23.39
C ASN A 2 -9.92 45.96 22.07
N ARG A 3 -9.71 46.62 20.91
CA ARG A 3 -9.74 45.94 19.59
C ARG A 3 -8.52 45.04 19.33
N PHE A 4 -7.35 45.40 19.88
CA PHE A 4 -6.12 44.60 19.75
C PHE A 4 -6.10 43.36 20.66
N VAL A 5 -6.77 43.44 21.81
CA VAL A 5 -6.86 42.33 22.77
C VAL A 5 -7.70 41.19 22.18
N PHE A 6 -8.83 41.50 21.54
CA PHE A 6 -9.65 40.49 20.86
C PHE A 6 -8.95 39.85 19.65
N ALA A 7 -8.11 40.61 18.93
CA ALA A 7 -7.32 40.10 17.80
C ALA A 7 -6.23 39.10 18.25
N LEU A 8 -5.57 39.37 19.38
CA LEU A 8 -4.55 38.47 19.95
C LEU A 8 -5.16 37.16 20.48
N ILE A 9 -6.37 37.21 21.04
CA ILE A 9 -7.09 36.02 21.51
C ILE A 9 -7.51 35.12 20.33
N PHE A 10 -7.98 35.69 19.22
CA PHE A 10 -8.31 34.91 18.01
C PHE A 10 -7.08 34.28 17.33
N PHE A 11 -5.92 34.97 17.35
CA PHE A 11 -4.68 34.44 16.76
C PHE A 11 -4.08 33.29 17.60
N GLY A 12 -4.25 33.33 18.93
CA GLY A 12 -3.76 32.28 19.84
C GLY A 12 -4.49 30.93 19.73
N VAL A 13 -5.77 30.93 19.34
CA VAL A 13 -6.58 29.70 19.23
C VAL A 13 -6.34 28.95 17.90
N GLY A 14 -5.80 29.63 16.87
CA GLY A 14 -5.59 29.04 15.53
C GLY A 14 -4.43 28.05 15.43
N ILE A 15 -3.47 28.07 16.35
CA ILE A 15 -2.24 27.25 16.30
C ILE A 15 -2.34 25.89 17.01
N GLY A 16 -3.42 25.63 17.76
CA GLY A 16 -3.58 24.39 18.54
C GLY A 16 -4.21 23.20 17.79
N SER A 17 -4.64 23.36 16.53
CA SER A 17 -5.63 22.44 15.94
C SER A 17 -5.10 21.37 14.97
N CYS A 18 -3.82 20.99 15.04
CA CYS A 18 -3.29 19.90 14.20
C CYS A 18 -2.37 18.96 14.97
N THR A 19 -2.92 18.20 15.92
CA THR A 19 -2.28 16.95 16.36
C THR A 19 -2.85 15.80 15.52
N LYS A 20 -2.08 15.32 14.53
CA LYS A 20 -2.41 14.03 13.91
C LYS A 20 -2.05 12.95 14.93
N PRO A 21 -2.95 12.01 15.24
CA PRO A 21 -2.60 10.90 16.12
C PRO A 21 -1.49 10.07 15.48
N ASP A 22 -0.42 9.81 16.23
CA ASP A 22 0.63 8.89 15.82
C ASP A 22 0.04 7.47 15.73
N VAL A 23 -0.14 6.98 14.51
CA VAL A 23 -0.49 5.58 14.27
C VAL A 23 0.77 4.75 14.53
N LYS A 24 0.82 4.12 15.70
CA LYS A 24 1.90 3.18 16.03
C LYS A 24 1.71 1.89 15.22
N PRO A 25 2.79 1.29 14.71
CA PRO A 25 2.70 -0.01 14.04
C PRO A 25 2.20 -1.07 15.01
N VAL A 26 1.47 -2.06 14.48
CA VAL A 26 1.04 -3.24 15.23
C VAL A 26 2.26 -4.08 15.56
N ILE A 27 2.42 -4.44 16.83
CA ILE A 27 3.47 -5.37 17.28
C ILE A 27 2.91 -6.79 17.22
N THR A 28 3.51 -7.60 16.36
CA THR A 28 3.14 -8.98 16.07
C THR A 28 3.99 -10.00 16.85
N GLY A 29 5.16 -9.59 17.36
CA GLY A 29 6.15 -10.51 17.95
C GLY A 29 6.88 -11.35 16.91
N LYS A 30 6.74 -11.00 15.62
CA LYS A 30 7.31 -11.66 14.44
C LYS A 30 8.18 -10.72 13.62
N GLU A 31 8.48 -9.53 14.15
CA GLU A 31 9.33 -8.54 13.51
C GLU A 31 10.73 -9.12 13.25
N GLY A 32 11.19 -9.05 12.00
CA GLY A 32 12.48 -9.60 11.59
C GLY A 32 12.47 -11.08 11.23
N GLU A 33 11.36 -11.80 11.45
CA GLU A 33 11.18 -13.14 10.89
C GLU A 33 10.79 -13.08 9.40
N ASN A 34 11.05 -14.17 8.67
CA ASN A 34 10.59 -14.29 7.29
C ASN A 34 9.06 -14.33 7.22
N LEU A 35 8.50 -13.83 6.11
CA LEU A 35 7.07 -13.96 5.83
C LEU A 35 6.70 -15.46 5.84
N PRO A 36 5.63 -15.87 6.55
CA PRO A 36 5.16 -17.24 6.50
C PRO A 36 4.78 -17.64 5.07
N ILE A 37 4.98 -18.92 4.75
CA ILE A 37 4.62 -19.47 3.45
C ILE A 37 3.11 -19.75 3.44
N PHE A 38 2.39 -19.12 2.53
CA PHE A 38 0.97 -19.36 2.30
C PHE A 38 0.61 -19.18 0.82
N ASN A 39 -0.59 -19.66 0.47
CA ASN A 39 -1.13 -19.59 -0.88
C ASN A 39 -2.22 -18.50 -0.95
N ILE A 40 -2.20 -17.71 -2.02
CA ILE A 40 -3.26 -16.79 -2.39
C ILE A 40 -4.01 -17.39 -3.57
N LEU A 41 -5.32 -17.60 -3.43
CA LEU A 41 -6.16 -18.12 -4.51
C LEU A 41 -6.35 -17.04 -5.58
N LEU A 42 -5.94 -17.34 -6.80
CA LEU A 42 -6.03 -16.40 -7.91
C LEU A 42 -7.47 -16.27 -8.42
N SER A 43 -7.76 -15.18 -9.13
CA SER A 43 -9.10 -14.87 -9.64
C SER A 43 -9.65 -15.92 -10.61
N ASP A 44 -8.82 -16.76 -11.22
CA ASP A 44 -9.26 -17.90 -12.02
C ASP A 44 -9.84 -19.06 -11.20
N SER A 45 -9.84 -18.95 -9.86
CA SER A 45 -10.33 -19.94 -8.90
C SER A 45 -9.66 -21.31 -8.93
N THR A 46 -8.55 -21.48 -9.65
CA THR A 46 -7.87 -22.78 -9.83
C THR A 46 -6.38 -22.72 -9.59
N SER A 47 -5.76 -21.56 -9.81
CA SER A 47 -4.34 -21.34 -9.58
C SER A 47 -4.11 -20.60 -8.26
N PHE A 48 -2.89 -20.77 -7.74
CA PHE A 48 -2.46 -20.16 -6.49
C PHE A 48 -1.14 -19.45 -6.70
N PHE A 49 -0.98 -18.29 -6.08
CA PHE A 49 0.33 -17.66 -5.89
C PHE A 49 0.88 -18.06 -4.52
N ASN A 50 2.10 -18.58 -4.48
CA ASN A 50 2.73 -19.00 -3.23
C ASN A 50 3.79 -17.99 -2.80
N THR A 51 3.74 -17.55 -1.54
CA THR A 51 4.70 -16.56 -1.04
C THR A 51 6.14 -17.04 -0.94
N ALA A 52 6.42 -18.34 -1.13
CA ALA A 52 7.78 -18.87 -1.28
C ALA A 52 8.46 -18.44 -2.59
N GLU A 53 7.74 -17.84 -3.54
CA GLU A 53 8.33 -17.23 -4.74
C GLU A 53 9.17 -15.98 -4.43
N PHE A 54 9.03 -15.39 -3.23
CA PHE A 54 9.82 -14.26 -2.79
C PHE A 54 11.24 -14.66 -2.37
N ASP A 55 12.22 -13.82 -2.70
CA ASP A 55 13.58 -13.98 -2.20
C ASP A 55 13.61 -13.87 -0.67
N ALA A 56 14.13 -14.90 0.00
CA ALA A 56 14.30 -14.90 1.44
C ALA A 56 15.26 -13.78 1.90
N GLY A 57 15.01 -13.22 3.08
CA GLY A 57 15.85 -12.17 3.68
C GLY A 57 15.71 -10.78 3.05
N LYS A 58 14.88 -10.60 2.02
CA LYS A 58 14.50 -9.28 1.52
C LYS A 58 13.21 -8.79 2.17
N PRO A 59 13.07 -7.49 2.49
CA PRO A 59 11.81 -6.94 2.94
C PRO A 59 10.71 -7.11 1.89
N ILE A 60 9.53 -7.52 2.33
CA ILE A 60 8.35 -7.72 1.48
C ILE A 60 7.26 -6.74 1.91
N VAL A 61 6.63 -6.08 0.94
CA VAL A 61 5.44 -5.25 1.15
C VAL A 61 4.26 -5.94 0.49
N LEU A 62 3.32 -6.44 1.30
CA LEU A 62 2.01 -6.88 0.83
C LEU A 62 1.08 -5.67 0.80
N PHE A 63 0.67 -5.23 -0.38
CA PHE A 63 -0.21 -4.09 -0.57
C PHE A 63 -1.55 -4.52 -1.14
N TYR A 64 -2.56 -4.61 -0.28
CA TYR A 64 -3.93 -4.86 -0.68
C TYR A 64 -4.59 -3.57 -1.16
N PHE A 65 -5.12 -3.58 -2.37
CA PHE A 65 -5.68 -2.39 -2.99
C PHE A 65 -6.89 -2.66 -3.89
N SER A 66 -7.65 -1.60 -4.18
CA SER A 66 -8.70 -1.61 -5.20
C SER A 66 -8.30 -0.69 -6.37
N PRO A 67 -8.42 -1.11 -7.64
CA PRO A 67 -7.93 -0.34 -8.79
C PRO A 67 -8.63 1.03 -8.95
N GLY A 68 -9.91 1.11 -8.58
CA GLY A 68 -10.69 2.34 -8.61
C GLY A 68 -10.38 3.34 -7.48
N CYS A 69 -9.68 2.92 -6.43
CA CYS A 69 -9.44 3.75 -5.26
C CYS A 69 -8.43 4.88 -5.55
N PRO A 70 -8.79 6.17 -5.37
CA PRO A 70 -7.88 7.28 -5.64
C PRO A 70 -6.66 7.30 -4.70
N TYR A 71 -6.80 6.87 -3.45
CA TYR A 71 -5.69 6.78 -2.51
C TYR A 71 -4.72 5.66 -2.88
N CYS A 72 -5.22 4.50 -3.28
CA CYS A 72 -4.38 3.40 -3.77
C CYS A 72 -3.58 3.82 -5.01
N ARG A 73 -4.24 4.48 -5.97
CA ARG A 73 -3.57 5.02 -7.17
C ARG A 73 -2.48 6.04 -6.84
N MET A 74 -2.74 6.91 -5.87
CA MET A 74 -1.74 7.89 -5.41
C MET A 74 -0.55 7.19 -4.74
N GLU A 75 -0.79 6.17 -3.93
CA GLU A 75 0.27 5.41 -3.26
C GLU A 75 1.12 4.63 -4.27
N THR A 76 0.51 3.91 -5.20
CA THR A 76 1.22 3.23 -6.29
C THR A 76 2.06 4.21 -7.10
N ARG A 77 1.53 5.41 -7.41
CA ARG A 77 2.31 6.46 -8.09
C ARG A 77 3.54 6.88 -7.29
N ARG A 78 3.41 7.04 -5.97
CA ARG A 78 4.53 7.41 -5.10
C ARG A 78 5.58 6.31 -5.05
N ILE A 79 5.17 5.05 -4.97
CA ILE A 79 6.04 3.88 -5.01
C ILE A 79 6.81 3.85 -6.32
N VAL A 80 6.11 3.88 -7.47
CA VAL A 80 6.71 3.83 -8.81
C VAL A 80 7.67 4.99 -9.04
N ASN A 81 7.29 6.22 -8.68
CA ASN A 81 8.17 7.39 -8.82
C ASN A 81 9.43 7.32 -7.95
N ASN A 82 9.45 6.46 -6.92
CA ASN A 82 10.58 6.28 -6.00
C ASN A 82 11.14 4.85 -6.07
N ILE A 83 10.81 4.08 -7.11
CA ILE A 83 11.12 2.63 -7.16
C ILE A 83 12.61 2.33 -7.03
N SER A 84 13.48 3.25 -7.47
CA SER A 84 14.94 3.15 -7.32
C SER A 84 15.40 3.09 -5.86
N LYS A 85 14.65 3.70 -4.94
CA LYS A 85 14.90 3.62 -3.49
C LYS A 85 14.48 2.28 -2.89
N PHE A 86 13.67 1.51 -3.60
CA PHE A 86 13.10 0.25 -3.16
C PHE A 86 13.66 -0.96 -3.93
N LYS A 87 14.84 -0.84 -4.55
CA LYS A 87 15.45 -1.89 -5.36
C LYS A 87 15.63 -3.23 -4.62
N ASP A 88 15.78 -3.18 -3.30
CA ASP A 88 15.99 -4.36 -2.42
C ASP A 88 14.69 -4.79 -1.72
N VAL A 89 13.55 -4.16 -2.04
CA VAL A 89 12.22 -4.46 -1.48
C VAL A 89 11.36 -5.13 -2.54
N GLN A 90 10.65 -6.18 -2.14
CA GLN A 90 9.72 -6.91 -3.00
C GLN A 90 8.29 -6.46 -2.71
N PHE A 91 7.54 -6.06 -3.72
CA PHE A 91 6.14 -5.66 -3.58
C PHE A 91 5.22 -6.74 -4.12
N CYS A 92 4.22 -7.10 -3.33
CA CYS A 92 3.09 -7.92 -3.74
C CYS A 92 1.84 -7.06 -3.72
N LEU A 93 1.38 -6.64 -4.90
CA LEU A 93 0.17 -5.85 -5.05
C LEU A 93 -1.00 -6.79 -5.25
N VAL A 94 -1.80 -6.94 -4.20
CA VAL A 94 -2.93 -7.88 -4.15
C VAL A 94 -4.23 -7.13 -4.39
N THR A 95 -5.04 -7.60 -5.32
CA THR A 95 -6.32 -6.96 -5.63
C THR A 95 -7.40 -7.95 -5.98
N ASN A 96 -8.63 -7.59 -5.62
CA ASN A 96 -9.85 -8.29 -6.00
C ASN A 96 -10.56 -7.64 -7.21
N GLY A 97 -9.89 -6.72 -7.91
CA GLY A 97 -10.38 -6.17 -9.16
C GLY A 97 -10.46 -7.24 -10.24
N ASP A 98 -11.32 -7.01 -11.23
CA ASP A 98 -11.42 -7.93 -12.37
C ASP A 98 -10.15 -7.85 -13.26
N PHE A 99 -10.06 -8.77 -14.22
CA PHE A 99 -8.87 -8.86 -15.07
C PHE A 99 -8.68 -7.63 -15.98
N GLU A 100 -9.75 -6.95 -16.37
CA GLU A 100 -9.66 -5.73 -17.17
C GLU A 100 -9.17 -4.56 -16.33
N GLU A 101 -9.70 -4.39 -15.12
CA GLU A 101 -9.25 -3.41 -14.14
C GLU A 101 -7.78 -3.61 -13.79
N LEU A 102 -7.36 -4.85 -13.54
CA LEU A 102 -5.97 -5.19 -13.26
C LEU A 102 -5.07 -4.80 -14.43
N ARG A 103 -5.42 -5.21 -15.65
CA ARG A 103 -4.65 -4.90 -16.87
C ARG A 103 -4.56 -3.38 -17.08
N GLY A 104 -5.66 -2.67 -16.86
CA GLY A 104 -5.70 -1.20 -16.92
C GLY A 104 -4.78 -0.57 -15.88
N PHE A 105 -4.77 -1.10 -14.66
CA PHE A 105 -3.91 -0.64 -13.58
C PHE A 105 -2.43 -0.88 -13.87
N CYS A 106 -2.05 -2.08 -14.34
CA CYS A 106 -0.67 -2.39 -14.74
C CYS A 106 -0.17 -1.43 -15.81
N LYS A 107 -0.99 -1.16 -16.84
CA LYS A 107 -0.66 -0.22 -17.91
C LYS A 107 -0.57 1.23 -17.41
N LEU A 108 -1.48 1.66 -16.54
CA LEU A 108 -1.52 3.03 -16.02
C LEU A 108 -0.24 3.42 -15.26
N PHE A 109 0.41 2.44 -14.62
CA PHE A 109 1.61 2.65 -13.81
C PHE A 109 2.87 1.97 -14.36
N ASP A 110 2.81 1.44 -15.58
CA ASP A 110 3.92 0.71 -16.21
C ASP A 110 4.50 -0.41 -15.31
N LEU A 111 3.65 -1.12 -14.56
CA LEU A 111 4.10 -2.05 -13.51
C LEU A 111 4.97 -3.19 -14.07
N ASP A 112 4.74 -3.59 -15.32
CA ASP A 112 5.52 -4.63 -16.01
C ASP A 112 7.00 -4.25 -16.19
N LYS A 113 7.37 -2.98 -16.05
CA LYS A 113 8.77 -2.50 -16.12
C LYS A 113 9.53 -2.68 -14.81
N HIS A 114 8.84 -3.02 -13.72
CA HIS A 114 9.41 -3.08 -12.37
C HIS A 114 9.52 -4.53 -11.88
N LYS A 115 10.73 -5.10 -11.98
CA LYS A 115 11.01 -6.49 -11.60
C LYS A 115 10.75 -6.83 -10.14
N ASN A 116 10.73 -5.83 -9.26
CA ASN A 116 10.49 -5.99 -7.84
C ASN A 116 9.01 -5.79 -7.45
N ILE A 117 8.10 -5.75 -8.42
CA ILE A 117 6.64 -5.65 -8.22
C ILE A 117 5.98 -6.88 -8.85
N ILE A 118 5.19 -7.60 -8.05
CA ILE A 118 4.35 -8.72 -8.47
C ILE A 118 2.89 -8.32 -8.28
N MET A 119 2.06 -8.59 -9.29
CA MET A 119 0.62 -8.36 -9.27
C MET A 119 -0.12 -9.67 -9.03
N VAL A 120 -0.96 -9.71 -7.99
CA VAL A 120 -1.71 -10.91 -7.62
C VAL A 120 -3.22 -10.60 -7.68
N PRO A 121 -3.91 -11.07 -8.74
CA PRO A 121 -5.37 -11.03 -8.78
C PRO A 121 -5.92 -12.06 -7.81
N GLU A 122 -6.36 -11.63 -6.63
CA GLU A 122 -6.94 -12.49 -5.62
C GLU A 122 -8.44 -12.67 -5.87
N LYS A 123 -8.91 -13.92 -5.76
CA LYS A 123 -10.33 -14.20 -5.75
C LYS A 123 -10.98 -13.49 -4.58
N ARG A 124 -12.00 -12.67 -4.87
CA ARG A 124 -12.88 -12.13 -3.82
C ARG A 124 -13.51 -13.32 -3.08
N SER A 125 -13.07 -13.57 -1.85
CA SER A 125 -13.76 -14.47 -0.93
C SER A 125 -15.11 -13.85 -0.61
N GLY A 126 -16.09 -14.16 -1.47
CA GLY A 126 -17.48 -13.81 -1.26
C GLY A 126 -17.98 -14.53 -0.03
N ILE A 127 -18.60 -13.76 0.87
CA ILE A 127 -19.76 -14.24 1.62
C ILE A 127 -20.87 -14.48 0.59
#